data_AF-A0A662NWB7-F1
#
_entry.id   AF-A0A662NWB7-F1
#
_cell.length_a   1.000
_cell.length_b   1.000
_cell.length_c   1.000
_cell.angle_alpha   90.00
_cell.angle_beta   90.00
_cell.angle_gamma   90.00
#
_symmetry.space_group_name_H-M   'P 1'
#
loop_
_entity.id
_entity.type
_entity.pdbx_description
1 polymer ?
#
loop_
_entity_poly.entity_id
_entity_poly.type
_entity_poly.pdbx_seq_one_letter_code
_entity_poly.pdbx_strand_id
1 'polypeptide(L)'
;MIPVFEDIRGIDKVLIAGVEVKFFKGKTKSFCDGLQQTLSFGLFGFDSLVLWHIFSERIENKNIEECVRSTEDIIEGFNLPIVYLATKLIGTDRFEFFAPWRLYSSGSVEADYLLSSLRNCCNERRNPPLDKGEIERRKKTLKVILNIPV
;
A
#
# COMPACT_ATOMS: atom_id res chain seq x y z
N MET A 1 -8.67 -0.69 -3.19
CA MET A 1 -8.42 0.08 -4.43
C MET A 1 -7.45 -0.71 -5.30
N ILE A 2 -7.53 -0.60 -6.64
CA ILE A 2 -6.62 -1.31 -7.56
C ILE A 2 -6.00 -0.29 -8.53
N PRO A 3 -4.88 0.36 -8.18
CA PRO A 3 -4.16 1.19 -9.14
C PRO A 3 -3.38 0.34 -10.14
N VAL A 4 -3.31 0.84 -11.36
CA VAL A 4 -2.57 0.25 -12.48
C VAL A 4 -1.54 1.27 -12.94
N PHE A 5 -0.27 0.88 -12.95
CA PHE A 5 0.83 1.74 -13.36
C PHE A 5 1.58 1.11 -14.53
N GLU A 6 2.30 1.93 -15.29
CA GLU A 6 3.34 1.40 -16.18
C GLU A 6 4.46 0.76 -15.35
N ASP A 7 4.89 -0.44 -15.77
CA ASP A 7 5.97 -1.16 -15.13
C ASP A 7 7.33 -0.68 -15.65
N ILE A 8 7.99 0.16 -14.86
CA ILE A 8 9.29 0.75 -15.21
C ILE A 8 10.44 -0.25 -15.18
N ARG A 9 10.25 -1.43 -14.58
CA ARG A 9 11.27 -2.50 -14.55
C ARG A 9 11.24 -3.37 -15.81
N GLY A 10 10.23 -3.21 -16.67
CA GLY A 10 10.08 -3.97 -17.91
C GLY A 10 9.79 -5.46 -17.70
N ILE A 11 9.34 -5.86 -16.51
CA ILE A 11 8.98 -7.25 -16.19
C ILE A 11 7.66 -7.61 -16.89
N ASP A 12 6.71 -6.69 -16.89
CA ASP A 12 5.46 -6.73 -17.64
C ASP A 12 5.24 -5.35 -18.28
N LYS A 13 4.15 -5.15 -19.03
CA LYS A 13 3.73 -3.82 -19.51
C LYS A 13 3.16 -2.96 -18.38
N VAL A 14 2.49 -3.61 -17.42
CA VAL A 14 1.78 -2.93 -16.31
C VAL A 14 2.07 -3.58 -14.97
N LEU A 15 2.05 -2.75 -13.92
CA LEU A 15 2.07 -3.13 -12.52
C LEU A 15 0.66 -2.93 -11.95
N ILE A 16 0.04 -4.00 -11.45
CA ILE A 16 -1.27 -3.96 -10.80
C ILE A 16 -1.09 -4.13 -9.29
N ALA A 17 -1.36 -3.09 -8.50
CA ALA A 17 -1.23 -3.18 -7.05
C ALA A 17 -2.58 -3.46 -6.37
N GLY A 18 -2.59 -4.32 -5.35
CA GLY A 18 -3.74 -4.52 -4.48
C GLY A 18 -3.59 -3.63 -3.26
N VAL A 19 -4.45 -2.60 -3.13
CA VAL A 19 -4.37 -1.62 -2.02
C VAL A 19 -5.52 -1.81 -1.06
N GLU A 20 -5.18 -2.19 0.18
CA GLU A 20 -6.09 -2.19 1.31
C GLU A 20 -5.95 -0.87 2.06
N VAL A 21 -7.05 -0.12 2.18
CA VAL A 21 -7.07 1.19 2.84
C VAL A 21 -7.79 1.08 4.17
N LYS A 22 -7.15 1.53 5.25
CA LYS A 22 -7.78 1.64 6.57
C LYS A 22 -7.76 3.09 7.04
N PHE A 23 -8.96 3.67 7.19
CA PHE A 23 -9.12 5.01 7.73
C PHE A 23 -9.32 5.01 9.26
N PHE A 24 -8.46 5.68 10.02
CA PHE A 24 -8.48 5.74 11.48
C PHE A 24 -9.11 7.06 11.93
N LYS A 25 -10.29 7.01 12.58
CA LYS A 25 -11.04 8.19 13.11
C LYS A 25 -10.99 8.30 14.65
N GLY A 26 -10.14 7.54 15.34
CA GLY A 26 -10.11 7.49 16.81
C GLY A 26 -9.47 6.20 17.34
N LYS A 27 -9.83 5.79 18.57
CA LYS A 27 -9.16 4.72 19.34
C LYS A 27 -9.51 3.27 18.97
N THR A 28 -10.37 3.02 17.97
CA THR A 28 -10.99 1.69 17.78
C THR A 28 -10.25 0.75 16.84
N LYS A 29 -9.22 1.20 16.12
CA LYS A 29 -8.54 0.40 15.11
C LYS A 29 -7.18 -0.08 15.59
N SER A 30 -6.89 -1.35 15.34
CA SER A 30 -5.60 -1.97 15.67
C SER A 30 -4.55 -1.62 14.62
N PHE A 31 -3.28 -1.62 15.01
CA PHE A 31 -2.17 -1.48 14.08
C PHE A 31 -2.10 -2.64 13.07
N CYS A 32 -2.68 -3.80 13.39
CA CYS A 32 -2.78 -4.94 12.46
C CYS A 32 -3.95 -4.85 11.47
N ASP A 33 -4.80 -3.82 11.56
CA ASP A 33 -6.00 -3.74 10.74
C ASP A 33 -5.66 -3.76 9.24
N GLY A 34 -6.27 -4.67 8.49
CA GLY A 34 -6.03 -4.79 7.05
C GLY A 34 -4.82 -5.64 6.65
N LEU A 35 -3.98 -6.07 7.59
CA LEU A 35 -2.83 -6.93 7.30
C LEU A 35 -3.26 -8.25 6.64
N GLN A 36 -4.26 -8.94 7.21
CA GLN A 36 -4.80 -10.19 6.66
C GLN A 36 -5.32 -10.02 5.23
N GLN A 37 -6.08 -8.95 4.98
CA GLN A 37 -6.65 -8.65 3.67
C GLN A 37 -5.54 -8.36 2.65
N THR A 38 -4.53 -7.59 3.06
CA THR A 38 -3.36 -7.26 2.23
C THR A 38 -2.58 -8.51 1.85
N LEU A 39 -2.34 -9.43 2.79
CA LEU A 39 -1.69 -10.71 2.51
C LEU A 39 -2.53 -11.60 1.58
N SER A 40 -3.86 -11.55 1.72
CA SER A 40 -4.77 -12.31 0.85
C SER A 40 -4.68 -11.87 -0.62
N PHE A 41 -4.35 -10.60 -0.89
CA PHE A 41 -4.05 -10.12 -2.24
C PHE A 41 -2.88 -10.87 -2.90
N GLY A 42 -1.96 -11.43 -2.12
CA GLY A 42 -0.86 -12.26 -2.62
C GLY A 42 -1.31 -13.41 -3.51
N LEU A 43 -2.54 -13.88 -3.32
CA LEU A 43 -3.13 -14.97 -4.08
C LEU A 43 -3.78 -14.53 -5.40
N PHE A 44 -4.14 -13.26 -5.59
CA PHE A 44 -5.04 -12.84 -6.68
C PHE A 44 -4.34 -12.31 -7.94
N GLY A 45 -3.01 -12.44 -8.04
CA GLY A 45 -2.27 -11.98 -9.22
C GLY A 45 -1.87 -10.50 -9.19
N PHE A 46 -1.97 -9.85 -8.03
CA PHE A 46 -1.42 -8.50 -7.84
C PHE A 46 0.11 -8.55 -7.81
N ASP A 47 0.74 -7.57 -8.46
CA ASP A 47 2.19 -7.42 -8.54
C ASP A 47 2.79 -6.84 -7.25
N SER A 48 2.00 -6.09 -6.48
CA SER A 48 2.41 -5.51 -5.20
C SER A 48 1.24 -5.49 -4.22
N LEU A 49 1.53 -5.76 -2.95
CA LEU A 49 0.55 -5.80 -1.87
C LEU A 49 0.74 -4.55 -1.03
N VAL A 50 -0.29 -3.72 -0.94
CA VAL A 50 -0.18 -2.40 -0.31
C VAL A 50 -1.15 -2.31 0.85
N LEU A 51 -0.60 -2.04 2.04
CA LEU A 51 -1.39 -1.63 3.20
C LEU A 51 -1.25 -0.13 3.35
N TRP A 52 -2.36 0.60 3.27
CA TRP A 52 -2.39 2.04 3.45
C TRP A 52 -3.24 2.44 4.65
N HIS A 53 -2.57 2.87 5.72
CA HIS A 53 -3.19 3.47 6.88
C HIS A 53 -3.33 4.97 6.68
N ILE A 54 -4.57 5.46 6.74
CA ILE A 54 -4.88 6.88 6.66
C ILE A 54 -5.44 7.32 8.01
N PHE A 55 -4.74 8.21 8.70
CA PHE A 55 -5.12 8.74 10.00
C PHE A 55 -5.86 10.06 9.84
N SER A 56 -6.96 10.24 10.57
CA SER A 56 -7.65 11.53 10.60
C SER A 56 -6.77 12.60 11.25
N GLU A 57 -6.95 13.84 10.84
CA GLU A 57 -6.23 15.02 11.36
C GLU A 57 -6.24 15.12 12.90
N ARG A 58 -7.31 14.62 13.53
CA ARG A 58 -7.54 14.67 14.99
C ARG A 58 -6.66 13.71 15.80
N ILE A 59 -5.98 12.77 15.16
CA ILE A 59 -5.11 11.82 15.87
C ILE A 59 -3.76 12.49 16.11
N GLU A 60 -3.32 12.48 17.37
CA GLU A 60 -2.01 12.99 17.76
C GLU A 60 -0.88 12.20 17.08
N ASN A 61 0.14 12.90 16.61
CA ASN A 61 1.25 12.31 15.85
C ASN A 61 1.94 11.19 16.64
N LYS A 62 2.08 11.32 17.97
CA LYS A 62 2.65 10.29 18.84
C LYS A 62 1.90 8.95 18.75
N ASN A 63 0.56 8.99 18.69
CA ASN A 63 -0.25 7.77 18.57
C ASN A 63 -0.13 7.15 17.16
N ILE A 64 0.03 8.00 16.13
CA ILE A 64 0.29 7.54 14.77
C ILE A 64 1.65 6.85 14.70
N GLU A 65 2.70 7.47 15.24
CA GLU A 65 4.06 6.92 15.28
C GLU A 65 4.11 5.57 15.99
N GLU A 66 3.42 5.42 17.12
CA GLU A 66 3.34 4.14 17.84
C GLU A 66 2.70 3.05 16.99
N CYS A 67 1.56 3.34 16.36
CA CYS A 67 0.87 2.43 15.45
C CYS A 67 1.74 2.05 14.23
N VAL A 68 2.38 3.06 13.62
CA VAL A 68 3.27 2.89 12.47
C VAL A 68 4.44 2.00 12.81
N ARG A 69 5.13 2.25 13.92
CA ARG A 69 6.26 1.43 14.38
C ARG A 69 5.83 -0.02 14.59
N SER A 70 4.73 -0.27 15.29
CA SER A 70 4.24 -1.64 15.50
C SER A 70 3.87 -2.36 14.21
N THR A 71 3.38 -1.63 13.20
CA THR A 71 3.07 -2.19 11.88
C THR A 71 4.35 -2.50 11.10
N GLU A 72 5.31 -1.57 11.09
CA GLU A 72 6.64 -1.75 10.47
C GLU A 72 7.38 -2.93 11.09
N ASP A 73 7.37 -3.06 12.42
CA ASP A 73 8.02 -4.16 13.14
C ASP A 73 7.50 -5.54 12.69
N ILE A 74 6.19 -5.66 12.42
CA ILE A 74 5.62 -6.90 11.87
C ILE A 74 6.05 -7.11 10.43
N ILE A 75 5.89 -6.08 9.58
CA ILE A 75 6.15 -6.22 8.14
C ILE A 75 7.61 -6.53 7.90
N GLU A 76 8.53 -5.78 8.50
CA GLU A 76 9.97 -5.97 8.32
C GLU A 76 10.48 -7.18 9.12
N GLY A 77 10.02 -7.35 10.37
CA GLY A 77 10.46 -8.45 11.24
C GLY A 77 10.13 -9.84 10.68
N PHE A 78 8.99 -9.97 9.99
CA PHE A 78 8.61 -11.21 9.28
C PHE A 78 8.92 -11.18 7.79
N ASN A 79 9.59 -10.14 7.29
CA ASN A 79 9.91 -9.95 5.87
C ASN A 79 8.68 -10.15 4.94
N LEU A 80 7.55 -9.56 5.32
CA LEU A 80 6.31 -9.64 4.56
C LEU A 80 6.43 -8.81 3.26
N PRO A 81 5.89 -9.29 2.13
CA PRO A 81 5.96 -8.60 0.85
C PRO A 81 4.91 -7.47 0.75
N ILE A 82 4.85 -6.61 1.76
CA ILE A 82 3.87 -5.53 1.89
C ILE A 82 4.57 -4.17 1.74
N VAL A 83 4.10 -3.36 0.79
CA VAL A 83 4.35 -1.92 0.75
C VAL A 83 3.46 -1.27 1.81
N TYR A 84 4.08 -0.64 2.80
CA TYR A 84 3.34 0.05 3.85
C TYR A 84 3.35 1.57 3.62
N LEU A 85 2.17 2.16 3.56
CA LEU A 85 1.96 3.59 3.59
C LEU A 85 1.22 3.96 4.87
N ALA A 86 1.73 4.96 5.57
CA ALA A 86 1.03 5.58 6.69
C ALA A 86 0.98 7.08 6.47
N THR A 87 -0.22 7.64 6.40
CA THR A 87 -0.41 9.06 6.13
C THR A 87 -1.46 9.66 7.04
N LYS A 88 -1.28 10.91 7.44
CA LYS A 88 -2.31 11.70 8.11
C LYS A 88 -2.99 12.62 7.10
N LEU A 89 -4.32 12.59 7.05
CA LEU A 89 -5.12 13.47 6.20
C LEU A 89 -5.18 14.86 6.85
N ILE A 90 -4.72 15.88 6.12
CA ILE A 90 -4.74 17.29 6.50
C ILE A 90 -5.77 18.01 5.62
N GLY A 91 -6.77 18.63 6.23
CA GLY A 91 -7.90 19.19 5.49
C GLY A 91 -8.68 18.11 4.70
N THR A 92 -8.83 18.31 3.39
CA THR A 92 -9.68 17.47 2.53
C THR A 92 -8.90 16.54 1.59
N ASP A 93 -7.69 16.91 1.19
CA ASP A 93 -6.98 16.30 0.05
C ASP A 93 -5.45 16.26 0.21
N ARG A 94 -4.92 16.69 1.35
CA ARG A 94 -3.47 16.71 1.61
C ARG A 94 -3.07 15.64 2.61
N PHE A 95 -1.84 15.14 2.48
CA PHE A 95 -1.35 14.01 3.26
C PHE A 95 0.03 14.30 3.86
N GLU A 96 0.19 14.11 5.17
CA GLU A 96 1.51 14.06 5.84
C GLU A 96 1.97 12.60 5.95
N PHE A 97 3.21 12.30 5.60
CA PHE A 97 3.75 10.94 5.64
C PHE A 97 4.36 10.58 6.99
N PHE A 98 3.97 9.41 7.49
CA PHE A 98 4.58 8.73 8.63
C PHE A 98 5.35 7.47 8.20
N ALA A 99 4.96 6.85 7.07
CA ALA A 99 5.68 5.76 6.42
C ALA A 99 5.46 5.78 4.89
N PRO A 100 6.45 5.37 4.07
CA PRO A 100 7.76 4.85 4.47
C PRO A 100 8.73 5.96 4.89
N TRP A 101 8.44 7.21 4.52
CA TRP A 101 9.25 8.36 4.89
C TRP A 101 8.63 9.07 6.09
N ARG A 102 9.41 9.30 7.14
CA ARG A 102 8.99 10.05 8.34
C ARG A 102 9.04 11.57 8.08
N LEU A 103 8.26 12.03 7.10
CA LEU A 103 8.26 13.41 6.58
C LEU A 103 7.17 14.30 7.19
N TYR A 104 6.49 13.86 8.24
CA TYR A 104 5.40 14.61 8.88
C TYR A 104 5.80 16.00 9.41
N SER A 105 7.10 16.27 9.57
CA SER A 105 7.62 17.60 9.94
C SER A 105 8.06 18.45 8.72
N SER A 106 7.97 17.91 7.51
CA SER A 106 8.43 18.55 6.26
C SER A 106 7.27 19.12 5.42
N GLY A 107 6.03 19.00 5.87
CA GLY A 107 4.82 19.48 5.21
C GLY A 107 3.92 18.38 4.67
N SER A 108 2.76 18.78 4.13
CA SER A 108 1.78 17.87 3.51
C SER A 108 1.90 17.88 1.99
N VAL A 109 1.62 16.74 1.37
CA VAL A 109 1.64 16.55 -0.10
C VAL A 109 0.23 16.38 -0.67
N GLU A 110 0.09 16.56 -1.97
CA GLU A 110 -1.15 16.29 -2.70
C GLU A 110 -1.26 14.81 -3.11
N ALA A 111 -2.47 14.39 -3.47
CA ALA A 111 -2.77 13.02 -3.88
C ALA A 111 -1.90 12.52 -5.05
N ASP A 112 -1.59 13.39 -6.02
CA ASP A 112 -0.78 13.03 -7.21
C ASP A 112 0.66 12.65 -6.83
N TYR A 113 1.25 13.39 -5.90
CA TYR A 113 2.56 13.06 -5.35
C TYR A 113 2.50 11.73 -4.59
N LEU A 114 1.45 11.52 -3.80
CA LEU A 114 1.25 10.27 -3.06
C LEU A 114 1.14 9.06 -4.00
N LEU A 115 0.39 9.17 -5.09
CA LEU A 115 0.25 8.10 -6.07
C LEU A 115 1.57 7.82 -6.81
N SER A 116 2.34 8.87 -7.11
CA SER A 116 3.68 8.74 -7.69
C SER A 116 4.64 8.02 -6.73
N SER A 117 4.61 8.40 -5.46
CA SER A 117 5.32 7.72 -4.38
C SER A 117 4.93 6.26 -4.25
N LEU A 118 3.63 5.96 -4.26
CA LEU A 118 3.10 4.60 -4.20
C LEU A 118 3.62 3.74 -5.37
N ARG A 119 3.61 4.28 -6.59
CA ARG A 119 4.18 3.61 -7.77
C ARG A 119 5.64 3.23 -7.56
N ASN A 120 6.46 4.13 -7.00
CA ASN A 120 7.87 3.87 -6.75
C ASN A 120 8.05 2.73 -5.72
N CYS A 121 7.34 2.79 -4.59
CA CYS A 121 7.39 1.75 -3.56
C CYS A 121 6.94 0.38 -4.09
N CYS A 122 5.87 0.34 -4.91
CA CYS A 122 5.39 -0.89 -5.54
C CYS A 122 6.39 -1.49 -6.53
N ASN A 123 7.20 -0.65 -7.18
CA ASN A 123 8.29 -1.15 -8.01
C ASN A 123 9.36 -1.82 -7.16
N GLU A 124 9.71 -1.24 -6.02
CA GLU A 124 10.73 -1.77 -5.11
C GLU A 124 10.33 -3.08 -4.45
N ARG A 125 9.09 -3.17 -3.93
CA ARG A 125 8.59 -4.34 -3.20
C ARG A 125 7.41 -4.99 -3.95
N ARG A 126 7.73 -6.09 -4.65
CA ARG A 126 6.79 -6.91 -5.43
C ARG A 126 6.31 -8.12 -4.62
N ASN A 127 5.12 -8.60 -4.94
CA ASN A 127 4.55 -9.84 -4.44
C ASN A 127 5.35 -11.06 -4.96
N PRO A 128 5.99 -11.87 -4.10
CA PRO A 128 6.69 -13.07 -4.53
C PRO A 128 5.68 -14.13 -4.97
N PRO A 129 5.87 -14.79 -6.12
CA PRO A 129 4.92 -15.77 -6.60
C PRO A 129 5.03 -17.07 -5.78
N LEU A 130 3.99 -17.38 -4.99
CA LEU A 130 3.86 -18.65 -4.26
C LEU A 130 3.68 -19.84 -5.21
N ASP A 131 2.85 -19.68 -6.25
CA ASP A 131 2.73 -20.57 -7.41
C ASP A 131 2.72 -19.70 -8.68
N LYS A 132 3.84 -19.73 -9.42
CA LYS A 132 4.00 -18.91 -10.62
C LYS A 132 2.93 -19.19 -11.68
N GLY A 133 2.57 -20.45 -11.91
CA GLY A 133 1.62 -20.80 -12.96
C GLY A 133 0.19 -20.37 -12.63
N GLU A 134 -0.22 -20.54 -11.39
CA GLU A 134 -1.54 -20.10 -10.94
C GLU A 134 -1.65 -18.58 -10.84
N ILE A 135 -0.65 -17.91 -10.29
CA ILE A 135 -0.62 -16.44 -10.15
C ILE A 135 -0.66 -15.77 -11.52
N GLU A 136 0.08 -16.27 -12.51
CA GLU A 136 0.01 -15.75 -13.88
C GLU A 136 -1.37 -15.91 -14.51
N ARG A 137 -2.04 -17.05 -14.27
CA ARG A 137 -3.44 -17.24 -14.72
C ARG A 137 -4.38 -16.24 -14.06
N ARG A 138 -4.27 -16.06 -12.74
CA ARG A 138 -5.09 -15.10 -11.99
C ARG A 138 -4.81 -13.65 -12.43
N LYS A 139 -3.55 -13.29 -12.70
CA LYS A 139 -3.16 -11.99 -13.25
C LYS A 139 -3.77 -11.74 -14.62
N LYS A 140 -3.76 -12.72 -15.53
CA LYS A 140 -4.43 -12.61 -16.83
C LYS A 140 -5.94 -12.37 -16.67
N THR A 141 -6.58 -13.14 -15.79
CA THR A 141 -8.00 -12.93 -15.47
C THR A 141 -8.25 -11.53 -14.91
N LEU A 142 -7.38 -11.05 -14.02
CA LEU A 142 -7.47 -9.71 -13.44
C LEU A 142 -7.34 -8.63 -14.52
N LYS A 143 -6.40 -8.76 -15.46
CA LYS A 143 -6.26 -7.84 -16.60
C LYS A 143 -7.55 -7.78 -17.44
N VAL A 144 -8.17 -8.93 -17.72
CA VAL A 144 -9.45 -8.99 -18.45
C VAL A 144 -10.57 -8.29 -17.68
N ILE A 145 -10.73 -8.59 -16.39
CA ILE A 145 -11.79 -7.98 -15.54
C ILE A 145 -11.63 -6.46 -15.46
N LEU A 146 -10.39 -5.97 -15.38
CA LEU A 146 -10.06 -4.55 -15.27
C LEU A 146 -9.98 -3.84 -16.64
N ASN A 147 -10.28 -4.54 -17.75
CA ASN A 147 -10.16 -4.03 -19.12
C ASN A 147 -8.75 -3.48 -19.44
N ILE A 148 -7.72 -4.12 -18.89
CA ILE A 148 -6.31 -3.82 -19.19
C ILE A 148 -5.91 -4.65 -20.41
N PRO A 149 -5.30 -4.04 -21.44
CA PRO A 149 -4.81 -4.78 -22.60
C PRO A 149 -3.86 -5.93 -22.21
N VAL A 150 -4.10 -7.11 -22.77
CA VAL A 150 -3.28 -8.32 -22.57
C VAL A 150 -2.11 -8.35 -23.56
#